data_AF-A0A9E4WNP4-F1
#
_entry.id   AF-A0A9E4WNP4-F1
#
_cell.length_a   1.000
_cell.length_b   1.000
_cell.length_c   1.000
_cell.angle_alpha   90.00
_cell.angle_beta   90.00
_cell.angle_gamma   90.00
#
_symmetry.space_group_name_H-M   'P 1'
#
loop_
_entity.id
_entity.type
_entity.pdbx_description
1 polymer ?
#
loop_
_entity_poly.entity_id
_entity_poly.type
_entity_poly.pdbx_seq_one_letter_code
_entity_poly.pdbx_strand_id
1 'polypeptide(L)'
;MEDRFILTPYFLDGPMPGLEPLAESSWEINRIDLPDSEQQIRMSMLHESLADRVAHHLTSGFRPVSIAGDCCSAIGVAAGLQRAGIEYTLIWLDAHGDFNTRETSPSGFLGGMPLAMLVGRGEQTMPQAVGLQ
;
A
#
# COMPACT_ATOMS: atom_id res chain seq x y z
N MET A 1 9.40 19.83 -6.03
CA MET A 1 9.08 19.04 -4.82
C MET A 1 10.15 17.97 -4.71
N GLU A 2 10.86 17.89 -3.60
CA GLU A 2 11.92 16.89 -3.38
C GLU A 2 11.29 15.53 -3.02
N ASP A 3 11.97 14.45 -3.39
CA ASP A 3 11.48 13.08 -3.19
C ASP A 3 11.79 12.57 -1.79
N ARG A 4 10.82 11.88 -1.19
CA ARG A 4 10.97 11.18 0.09
C ARG A 4 10.58 9.72 -0.11
N PHE A 5 11.59 8.85 -0.01
CA PHE A 5 11.43 7.42 -0.23
C PHE A 5 10.94 6.74 1.05
N ILE A 6 9.93 5.89 0.91
CA ILE A 6 9.36 5.08 1.98
C ILE A 6 9.47 3.62 1.53
N LEU A 7 10.29 2.83 2.21
CA LEU A 7 10.38 1.39 1.96
C LEU A 7 9.45 0.64 2.90
N THR A 8 8.54 -0.16 2.34
CA THR A 8 7.75 -1.15 3.09
C THR A 8 8.33 -2.54 2.80
N PRO A 9 9.18 -3.10 3.68
CA PRO A 9 9.96 -4.30 3.41
C PRO A 9 9.18 -5.61 3.64
N TYR A 10 7.96 -5.66 3.12
CA TYR A 10 7.06 -6.79 3.26
C TYR A 10 6.58 -7.24 1.87
N PHE A 11 6.33 -8.54 1.75
CA PHE A 11 5.50 -9.10 0.69
C PHE A 11 4.20 -9.56 1.35
N LEU A 12 3.11 -8.87 1.04
CA LEU A 12 1.86 -8.91 1.78
C LEU A 12 2.10 -8.54 3.25
N ASP A 13 2.05 -9.52 4.14
CA ASP A 13 2.23 -9.38 5.59
C ASP A 13 3.50 -10.06 6.12
N GLY A 14 4.28 -10.70 5.24
CA GLY A 14 5.53 -11.35 5.59
C GLY A 14 6.74 -10.46 5.29
N PRO A 15 7.78 -10.45 6.15
CA PRO A 15 9.01 -9.71 5.85
C PRO A 15 9.65 -10.21 4.55
N MET A 16 10.20 -9.30 3.75
CA MET A 16 10.93 -9.59 2.52
C MET A 16 12.40 -9.20 2.68
N PRO A 17 13.28 -10.11 3.15
CA PRO A 17 14.65 -9.78 3.58
C PRO A 17 15.53 -9.12 2.49
N GLY A 18 15.20 -9.31 1.22
CA GLY A 18 15.93 -8.73 0.10
C GLY A 18 15.65 -7.25 -0.16
N LEU A 19 14.61 -6.66 0.46
CA LEU A 19 14.23 -5.26 0.22
C LEU A 19 14.99 -4.26 1.08
N GLU A 20 15.10 -4.49 2.39
CA GLU A 20 15.76 -3.55 3.31
C GLU A 20 17.21 -3.22 2.94
N PRO A 21 18.04 -4.19 2.49
CA PRO A 21 19.41 -3.88 2.07
C PRO A 21 19.52 -2.94 0.86
N LEU A 22 18.43 -2.72 0.12
CA LEU A 22 18.39 -1.80 -1.02
C LEU A 22 18.12 -0.35 -0.59
N ALA A 23 17.71 -0.12 0.66
CA ALA A 23 17.39 1.22 1.15
C ALA A 23 18.65 2.07 1.33
N GLU A 24 18.58 3.33 0.90
CA GLU A 24 19.59 4.33 1.26
C GLU A 24 19.35 4.84 2.68
N SER A 25 20.39 5.40 3.32
CA SER A 25 20.30 5.93 4.68
C SER A 25 19.30 7.08 4.86
N SER A 26 18.92 7.73 3.77
CA SER A 26 17.93 8.81 3.72
C SER A 26 16.49 8.31 3.62
N TRP A 27 16.27 7.02 3.36
CA TRP A 27 14.95 6.44 3.17
C TRP A 27 14.28 6.17 4.51
N GLU A 28 12.98 6.40 4.56
CA GLU A 28 12.16 6.03 5.70
C GLU A 28 11.75 4.56 5.58
N ILE A 29 11.88 3.80 6.67
CA ILE A 29 11.49 2.39 6.69
C ILE A 29 10.13 2.25 7.38
N ASN A 30 9.13 1.79 6.64
CA ASN A 30 7.82 1.43 7.14
C ASN A 30 7.85 0.03 7.75
N ARG A 31 8.42 -0.07 8.95
CA ARG A 31 8.44 -1.30 9.75
C ARG A 31 7.50 -1.15 10.94
N ILE A 32 6.60 -2.11 11.10
CA ILE A 32 5.67 -2.16 12.23
C ILE A 32 5.66 -3.57 12.85
N ASP A 33 5.37 -3.62 14.15
CA ASP A 33 5.13 -4.88 14.84
C ASP A 33 3.74 -5.40 14.50
N LEU A 34 3.69 -6.52 13.78
CA LEU A 34 2.44 -7.12 13.34
C LEU A 34 1.92 -8.14 14.36
N PRO A 35 0.63 -8.07 14.74
CA PRO A 35 0.04 -9.03 15.67
C PRO A 35 -0.21 -10.38 15.00
N ASP A 36 -0.24 -11.44 15.82
CA ASP A 36 -0.75 -12.74 15.39
C ASP A 36 -2.27 -12.64 15.17
N SER A 37 -2.67 -12.58 13.90
CA SER A 37 -4.03 -12.23 13.45
C SER A 37 -4.26 -12.70 12.01
N GLU A 38 -5.38 -12.34 11.40
CA GLU A 38 -5.63 -12.62 9.98
C GLU A 38 -4.73 -11.76 9.07
N GLN A 39 -4.31 -12.31 7.92
CA GLN A 39 -3.43 -11.61 6.97
C GLN A 39 -3.95 -10.23 6.58
N GLN A 40 -5.25 -10.09 6.34
CA GLN A 40 -5.85 -8.81 5.96
C GLN A 40 -5.78 -7.76 7.07
N ILE A 41 -5.85 -8.18 8.35
CA ILE A 41 -5.68 -7.27 9.49
C ILE A 41 -4.25 -6.75 9.52
N ARG A 42 -3.26 -7.65 9.42
CA ARG A 42 -1.84 -7.26 9.35
C ARG A 42 -1.53 -6.33 8.17
N MET A 43 -2.03 -6.66 6.98
CA MET A 43 -1.87 -5.82 5.79
C MET A 43 -2.54 -4.45 5.98
N SER A 44 -3.71 -4.39 6.61
CA SER A 44 -4.39 -3.12 6.88
C SER A 44 -3.55 -2.23 7.80
N MET A 45 -2.88 -2.81 8.81
CA MET A 45 -1.95 -2.06 9.68
C MET A 45 -0.73 -1.55 8.91
N LEU A 46 -0.18 -2.34 7.96
CA LEU A 46 0.92 -1.90 7.08
C LEU A 46 0.48 -0.72 6.20
N HIS A 47 -0.71 -0.83 5.61
CA HIS A 47 -1.27 0.21 4.74
C HIS A 47 -1.62 1.47 5.53
N GLU A 48 -2.10 1.35 6.77
CA GLU A 48 -2.37 2.46 7.67
C GLU A 48 -1.07 3.23 7.97
N SER A 49 -0.01 2.52 8.38
CA SER A 49 1.28 3.17 8.64
C SER A 49 1.89 3.79 7.37
N LEU A 50 1.70 3.16 6.21
CA LEU A 50 2.12 3.74 4.93
C LEU A 50 1.32 5.01 4.60
N ALA A 51 0.00 5.00 4.81
CA ALA A 51 -0.88 6.13 4.55
C ALA A 51 -0.48 7.35 5.39
N ASP A 52 -0.18 7.15 6.68
CA ASP A 52 0.29 8.21 7.57
C ASP A 52 1.59 8.84 7.08
N ARG A 53 2.56 8.03 6.66
CA ARG A 53 3.84 8.52 6.14
C ARG A 53 3.67 9.28 4.83
N VAL A 54 2.87 8.75 3.90
CA VAL A 54 2.54 9.40 2.63
C VAL A 54 1.88 10.76 2.88
N ALA A 55 0.87 10.82 3.76
CA ALA A 55 0.19 12.05 4.11
C ALA A 55 1.14 13.07 4.79
N HIS A 56 2.01 12.59 5.68
CA HIS A 56 3.01 13.42 6.34
C HIS A 56 3.98 14.08 5.35
N HIS A 57 4.51 13.32 4.38
CA HIS A 57 5.42 13.89 3.37
C HIS A 57 4.72 14.90 2.47
N LEU A 58 3.51 14.59 2.00
CA LEU A 58 2.72 15.50 1.17
C LEU A 58 2.41 16.82 1.88
N THR A 59 1.92 16.75 3.11
CA THR A 59 1.60 17.94 3.93
C THR A 59 2.84 18.74 4.33
N SER A 60 4.02 18.10 4.32
CA SER A 60 5.32 18.74 4.53
C SER A 60 5.96 19.30 3.25
N GLY A 61 5.27 19.23 2.10
CA GLY A 61 5.75 19.78 0.83
C GLY A 61 6.76 18.88 0.10
N PHE A 62 6.79 17.58 0.41
CA PHE A 62 7.61 16.58 -0.25
C PHE A 62 6.78 15.64 -1.14
N ARG A 63 7.45 14.98 -2.09
CA ARG A 63 6.85 13.98 -2.97
C ARG A 63 7.15 12.59 -2.42
N PRO A 64 6.16 11.87 -1.88
CA PRO A 64 6.40 10.51 -1.40
C PRO A 64 6.68 9.58 -2.60
N VAL A 65 7.64 8.68 -2.42
CA VAL A 65 7.94 7.57 -3.33
C VAL A 65 7.88 6.29 -2.51
N SER A 66 6.85 5.49 -2.72
CA SER A 66 6.71 4.21 -2.02
C SER A 66 7.41 3.10 -2.80
N ILE A 67 8.25 2.34 -2.09
CA ILE A 67 8.86 1.10 -2.55
C ILE A 67 8.30 -0.03 -1.68
N ALA A 68 7.68 -1.04 -2.29
CA ALA A 68 7.02 -2.13 -1.58
C ALA A 68 7.19 -3.46 -2.33
N GLY A 69 6.92 -4.58 -1.65
CA GLY A 69 7.04 -5.92 -2.22
C GLY A 69 5.86 -6.36 -3.09
N ASP A 70 4.72 -5.67 -3.03
CA ASP A 70 3.48 -6.05 -3.72
C ASP A 70 2.59 -4.85 -4.06
N CYS A 71 1.62 -5.09 -4.95
CA CYS A 71 0.69 -4.07 -5.44
C CYS A 71 -0.39 -3.66 -4.43
N CYS A 72 -0.64 -4.45 -3.37
CA CYS A 72 -1.65 -4.09 -2.36
C CYS A 72 -1.26 -2.84 -1.57
N SER A 73 0.05 -2.55 -1.47
CA SER A 73 0.56 -1.31 -0.88
C SER A 73 0.01 -0.04 -1.55
N ALA A 74 -0.50 -0.12 -2.78
CA ALA A 74 -1.20 0.99 -3.44
C ALA A 74 -2.43 1.48 -2.64
N ILE A 75 -3.06 0.61 -1.83
CA ILE A 75 -4.16 0.98 -0.93
C ILE A 75 -3.69 1.99 0.12
N GLY A 76 -2.53 1.74 0.74
CA GLY A 76 -1.95 2.67 1.71
C GLY A 76 -1.53 4.00 1.06
N VAL A 77 -0.97 3.95 -0.15
CA VAL A 77 -0.61 5.18 -0.90
C VAL A 77 -1.85 6.01 -1.24
N ALA A 78 -2.90 5.37 -1.76
CA ALA A 78 -4.17 6.03 -2.08
C ALA A 78 -4.81 6.68 -0.85
N ALA A 79 -4.81 5.97 0.29
CA ALA A 79 -5.33 6.50 1.56
C ALA A 79 -4.50 7.69 2.05
N GLY A 80 -3.18 7.66 1.91
CA GLY A 80 -2.31 8.79 2.25
C GLY A 80 -2.55 10.02 1.37
N LEU A 81 -2.77 9.83 0.06
CA LEU A 81 -3.16 10.91 -0.85
C LEU A 81 -4.48 11.55 -0.43
N GLN A 82 -5.50 10.72 -0.12
CA GLN A 82 -6.80 11.19 0.36
C GLN A 82 -6.68 11.98 1.68
N ARG A 83 -5.90 11.47 2.65
CA ARG A 83 -5.65 12.16 3.94
C ARG A 83 -4.98 13.52 3.76
N ALA A 84 -4.11 13.65 2.75
CA ALA A 84 -3.48 14.92 2.41
C ALA A 84 -4.39 15.86 1.59
N GLY A 85 -5.64 15.47 1.29
CA GLY A 85 -6.57 16.27 0.50
C GLY A 85 -6.17 16.36 -0.98
N ILE A 86 -5.44 15.37 -1.49
CA ILE A 86 -5.00 15.32 -2.89
C ILE A 86 -6.06 14.60 -3.73
N GLU A 87 -6.62 15.33 -4.70
CA GLU A 87 -7.35 14.74 -5.82
C GLU A 87 -6.34 14.18 -6.83
N TYR A 88 -6.47 12.91 -7.20
CA TYR A 88 -5.50 12.23 -8.06
C TYR A 88 -6.15 11.43 -9.19
N THR A 89 -5.35 11.15 -10.22
CA THR A 89 -5.65 10.16 -11.26
C THR A 89 -4.66 9.02 -11.13
N LEU A 90 -5.15 7.79 -11.09
CA LEU A 90 -4.32 6.60 -10.99
C LEU A 90 -3.97 6.06 -12.38
N ILE A 91 -2.68 5.88 -12.65
CA ILE A 91 -2.18 5.15 -13.83
C ILE A 91 -1.56 3.85 -13.30
N TRP A 92 -2.14 2.71 -13.69
CA TRP A 92 -1.69 1.38 -13.26
C TRP A 92 -0.84 0.74 -14.37
N LEU A 93 0.47 0.71 -14.18
CA LEU A 93 1.41 0.10 -15.13
C LEU A 93 1.88 -1.24 -14.57
N ASP A 94 1.20 -2.31 -14.97
CA ASP A 94 1.48 -3.67 -14.55
C ASP A 94 1.25 -4.64 -15.72
N ALA A 95 1.94 -5.79 -15.71
CA ALA A 95 1.66 -6.86 -16.64
C ALA A 95 0.28 -7.50 -16.41
N HIS A 96 -0.23 -7.41 -15.17
CA HIS A 96 -1.54 -7.90 -14.77
C HIS A 96 -2.51 -6.75 -14.54
N GLY A 97 -3.81 -7.04 -14.61
CA GLY A 97 -4.83 -6.03 -14.33
C GLY A 97 -5.09 -5.76 -12.86
N ASP A 98 -4.67 -6.66 -11.96
CA ASP A 98 -4.94 -6.60 -10.51
C ASP A 98 -6.42 -6.33 -10.16
N PHE A 99 -7.30 -6.81 -11.04
CA PHE A 99 -8.71 -6.47 -11.07
C PHE A 99 -9.64 -7.65 -10.76
N ASN A 100 -9.10 -8.72 -10.16
CA ASN A 100 -9.94 -9.82 -9.69
C ASN A 100 -10.70 -9.43 -8.42
N THR A 101 -11.86 -10.05 -8.23
CA THR A 101 -12.51 -10.18 -6.93
C THR A 101 -12.28 -11.59 -6.39
N ARG A 102 -12.76 -11.90 -5.17
CA ARG A 102 -12.68 -13.26 -4.63
C ARG A 102 -13.41 -14.26 -5.52
N GLU A 103 -14.51 -13.84 -6.15
CA GLU A 103 -15.37 -14.67 -7.01
C GLU A 103 -14.75 -14.93 -8.38
N THR A 104 -13.95 -14.00 -8.91
CA THR A 104 -13.37 -14.12 -10.25
C THR A 104 -11.94 -14.68 -10.26
N SER A 105 -11.25 -14.62 -9.12
CA SER A 105 -9.86 -15.06 -9.03
C SER A 105 -9.74 -16.58 -9.18
N PRO A 106 -8.92 -17.09 -10.12
CA PRO A 106 -8.68 -18.53 -10.25
C PRO A 106 -7.76 -19.09 -9.14
N SER A 107 -7.00 -18.22 -8.46
CA SER A 107 -6.02 -18.62 -7.44
C SER A 107 -6.40 -18.19 -6.02
N GLY A 108 -7.30 -17.23 -5.87
CA GLY A 108 -7.57 -16.57 -4.59
C GLY A 108 -6.43 -15.67 -4.11
N PHE A 109 -5.40 -15.42 -4.92
CA PHE A 109 -4.24 -14.61 -4.53
C PHE A 109 -4.61 -13.13 -4.41
N LEU A 110 -4.41 -12.56 -3.21
CA LEU A 110 -4.77 -11.17 -2.90
C LEU A 110 -4.06 -10.13 -3.77
N GLY A 111 -2.81 -10.40 -4.16
CA GLY A 111 -2.04 -9.46 -5.00
C GLY A 111 -2.66 -9.19 -6.37
N GLY A 112 -3.57 -10.05 -6.85
CA GLY A 112 -4.30 -9.84 -8.12
C GLY A 112 -5.62 -9.09 -7.98
N MET A 113 -5.91 -8.49 -6.83
CA MET A 113 -7.16 -7.79 -6.50
C MET A 113 -7.06 -6.28 -6.16
N PRO A 114 -5.90 -5.66 -5.87
CA PRO A 114 -5.90 -4.34 -5.25
C PRO A 114 -6.47 -3.23 -6.15
N LEU A 115 -6.33 -3.29 -7.47
CA LEU A 115 -6.96 -2.28 -8.34
C LEU A 115 -8.49 -2.41 -8.34
N ALA A 116 -9.04 -3.62 -8.29
CA ALA A 116 -10.49 -3.80 -8.11
C ALA A 116 -10.93 -3.19 -6.77
N MET A 117 -10.18 -3.44 -5.70
CA MET A 117 -10.48 -2.89 -4.38
C MET A 117 -10.50 -1.36 -4.37
N LEU A 118 -9.51 -0.72 -4.98
CA LEU A 118 -9.37 0.74 -5.08
C LEU A 118 -10.52 1.43 -5.81
N VAL A 119 -11.21 0.73 -6.72
CA VAL A 119 -12.38 1.27 -7.44
C VAL A 119 -13.71 0.78 -6.86
N GLY A 120 -13.70 0.29 -5.62
CA GLY A 120 -14.89 -0.13 -4.88
C GLY A 120 -15.48 -1.47 -5.32
N ARG A 121 -14.67 -2.37 -5.91
CA ARG A 121 -15.11 -3.72 -6.31
C ARG A 121 -14.52 -4.80 -5.40
N GLY A 122 -15.27 -5.89 -5.27
CA GLY A 122 -14.86 -7.05 -4.49
C GLY A 122 -14.82 -6.78 -2.98
N GLU A 123 -13.91 -7.45 -2.30
CA GLU A 123 -13.71 -7.31 -0.85
C GLU A 123 -13.21 -5.91 -0.50
N GLN A 124 -13.73 -5.31 0.57
CA GLN A 124 -13.44 -3.91 0.95
C GLN A 124 -12.83 -3.77 2.35
N THR A 125 -12.53 -4.88 3.03
CA THR A 125 -11.90 -4.88 4.36
C THR A 125 -10.64 -3.98 4.43
N MET A 126 -9.69 -4.12 3.49
CA MET A 126 -8.45 -3.33 3.53
C MET A 126 -8.62 -1.84 3.18
N PRO A 127 -9.32 -1.44 2.08
CA PRO A 127 -9.61 -0.04 1.82
C PRO A 127 -10.37 0.66 2.96
N GLN A 128 -11.38 0.00 3.52
CA GLN A 128 -12.19 0.56 4.60
C GLN A 128 -11.38 0.70 5.90
N ALA A 129 -10.49 -0.25 6.19
CA ALA A 129 -9.64 -0.19 7.38
C ALA A 129 -8.74 1.06 7.41
N VAL A 130 -8.34 1.56 6.23
CA VAL A 130 -7.52 2.78 6.10
C VAL A 130 -8.35 4.05 5.81
N GLY A 131 -9.68 3.93 5.82
CA GLY A 131 -10.60 5.05 5.61
C GLY A 131 -10.70 5.54 4.16
N LEU A 132 -10.32 4.72 3.18
CA LEU A 132 -10.46 5.05 1.76
C LEU A 132 -11.95 5.10 1.38
N GLN A 133 -12.37 6.15 0.67
CA GLN A 133 -13.77 6.39 0.27
C GLN A 133 -13.98 6.35 -1.24
#